data_AF-A0A7L3HPY6-F1
#
_entry.id   AF-A0A7L3HPY6-F1
#
_cell.length_a   1.000
_cell.length_b   1.000
_cell.length_c   1.000
_cell.angle_alpha   90.00
_cell.angle_beta   90.00
_cell.angle_gamma   90.00
#
_symmetry.space_group_name_H-M   'P 1'
#
loop_
_entity.id
_entity.type
_entity.pdbx_description
1 polymer ?
#
loop_
_entity_poly.entity_id
_entity_poly.type
_entity_poly.pdbx_seq_one_letter_code
_entity_poly.pdbx_strand_id
1 'polypeptide(L)'
;MPGLYALLSWEALPLKSSTVKACANGYSLSITAHLTYTNPHKEPVEGIFIYPLEESEVVAGFEAAVGSRRVTFQLQNRHRVQECC
;
A
#
# COMPACT_ATOMS: atom_id res chain seq x y z
N MET A 1 -6.42 -8.28 -8.23
CA MET A 1 -6.98 -7.04 -7.65
C MET A 1 -6.00 -6.54 -6.59
N PRO A 2 -5.87 -5.22 -6.36
CA PRO A 2 -5.09 -4.73 -5.24
C PRO A 2 -5.73 -5.16 -3.92
N GLY A 3 -4.91 -5.42 -2.89
CA GLY A 3 -5.41 -5.73 -1.57
C GLY A 3 -4.48 -6.60 -0.74
N LEU A 4 -5.00 -7.02 0.42
CA LEU A 4 -4.29 -7.87 1.38
C LEU A 4 -4.73 -9.33 1.22
N TYR A 5 -3.78 -10.23 1.12
CA TYR A 5 -3.99 -11.66 0.90
C TYR A 5 -3.28 -12.48 1.98
N ALA A 6 -3.84 -13.63 2.35
CA ALA A 6 -3.13 -14.62 3.16
C ALA A 6 -2.06 -15.30 2.30
N LEU A 7 -0.79 -15.27 2.72
CA LEU A 7 0.35 -15.67 1.89
C LEU A 7 0.31 -17.16 1.51
N LEU A 8 -0.13 -18.03 2.42
CA LEU A 8 -0.16 -19.47 2.19
C LEU A 8 -1.32 -19.91 1.28
N SER A 9 -2.52 -19.35 1.48
CA SER A 9 -3.73 -19.75 0.75
C SER A 9 -4.03 -18.88 -0.46
N TRP A 10 -3.38 -17.71 -0.59
CA TRP A 10 -3.70 -16.67 -1.57
C TRP A 10 -5.16 -16.18 -1.51
N GLU A 11 -5.84 -16.42 -0.39
CA GLU A 11 -7.18 -15.94 -0.15
C GLU A 11 -7.16 -14.43 0.17
N ALA A 12 -8.05 -13.67 -0.45
CA ALA A 12 -8.19 -12.25 -0.16
C ALA A 12 -8.75 -12.06 1.26
N LEU A 13 -8.04 -11.30 2.10
CA LEU A 13 -8.54 -10.97 3.42
C LEU A 13 -9.69 -9.94 3.31
N PRO A 14 -10.79 -10.10 4.06
CA PRO A 14 -11.92 -9.20 3.99
C PRO A 14 -11.55 -7.75 4.34
N LEU A 15 -11.92 -6.83 3.44
CA LEU A 15 -11.84 -5.39 3.68
C LEU A 15 -13.05 -4.95 4.54
N LYS A 16 -12.77 -4.48 5.75
CA LYS A 16 -13.79 -4.02 6.71
C LYS A 16 -14.21 -2.57 6.46
N SER A 17 -13.26 -1.71 6.12
CA SER A 17 -13.53 -0.30 5.82
C SER A 17 -12.47 0.26 4.90
N SER A 18 -12.86 1.24 4.10
CA SER A 18 -11.97 1.99 3.22
C SER A 18 -12.27 3.48 3.34
N THR A 19 -11.22 4.30 3.33
CA THR A 19 -11.33 5.75 3.15
C THR A 19 -10.28 6.17 2.14
N VAL A 20 -10.75 6.75 1.04
CA VAL A 20 -9.88 7.24 -0.02
C VAL A 20 -9.99 8.75 -0.05
N LYS A 21 -8.84 9.42 -0.02
CA LYS A 21 -8.72 10.85 -0.25
C LYS A 21 -7.94 11.06 -1.53
N ALA A 22 -8.43 11.96 -2.37
CA ALA A 22 -7.77 12.35 -3.60
C ALA A 22 -7.61 13.87 -3.62
N CYS A 23 -6.44 14.34 -4.06
CA CYS A 23 -6.14 15.75 -4.22
C CYS A 23 -5.52 15.96 -5.60
N ALA A 24 -6.13 16.81 -6.41
CA ALA A 24 -5.60 17.20 -7.71
C ALA A 24 -4.88 18.56 -7.58
N ASN A 25 -3.68 18.65 -8.16
CA ASN A 25 -2.90 19.87 -8.25
C ASN A 25 -2.27 19.98 -9.64
N GLY A 26 -2.83 20.84 -10.49
CA GLY A 26 -2.45 20.90 -11.91
C GLY A 26 -2.65 19.54 -12.59
N TYR A 27 -1.60 19.00 -13.18
CA TYR A 27 -1.60 17.68 -13.85
C TYR A 27 -1.26 16.51 -12.93
N SER A 28 -1.08 16.76 -11.63
CA SER A 28 -0.75 15.73 -10.65
C SER A 28 -1.97 15.34 -9.82
N LEU A 29 -2.14 14.03 -9.60
CA LEU A 29 -3.14 13.47 -8.70
C LEU A 29 -2.45 12.75 -7.55
N SER A 30 -2.72 13.17 -6.31
CA SER A 30 -2.29 12.48 -5.10
C SER A 30 -3.46 11.68 -4.54
N ILE A 31 -3.25 10.39 -4.31
CA ILE A 31 -4.24 9.49 -3.71
C ILE A 31 -3.68 8.96 -2.38
N THR A 32 -4.51 8.98 -1.34
CA THR A 32 -4.23 8.35 -0.05
C THR A 32 -5.38 7.41 0.29
N ALA A 33 -5.09 6.11 0.34
CA ALA A 33 -6.05 5.08 0.70
C ALA A 33 -5.75 4.53 2.10
N HIS A 34 -6.73 4.61 2.99
CA HIS A 34 -6.72 3.95 4.30
C HIS A 34 -7.61 2.71 4.21
N LEU A 35 -7.00 1.53 4.31
CA LEU A 35 -7.67 0.24 4.14
C LEU A 35 -7.57 -0.57 5.43
N THR A 36 -8.71 -0.95 6.00
CA THR A 36 -8.77 -1.77 7.22
C THR A 36 -9.21 -3.18 6.85
N TYR A 37 -8.34 -4.16 7.07
CA TYR A 37 -8.63 -5.58 6.84
C TYR A 37 -8.92 -6.32 8.14
N THR A 38 -9.63 -7.44 8.05
CA THR A 38 -9.89 -8.34 9.19
C THR A 38 -9.39 -9.73 8.87
N ASN A 39 -8.73 -10.38 9.83
CA ASN A 39 -8.41 -11.80 9.75
C ASN A 39 -9.65 -12.61 10.18
N PRO A 40 -10.32 -13.36 9.28
CA PRO A 40 -11.49 -14.17 9.64
C PRO A 40 -11.09 -15.49 10.29
N HIS A 41 -9.82 -15.89 10.21
CA HIS A 41 -9.32 -17.14 10.76
C HIS A 41 -9.08 -17.00 12.27
N LYS A 42 -9.19 -18.14 12.98
CA LYS A 42 -8.87 -18.20 14.41
C LYS A 42 -7.39 -18.05 14.68
N GLU A 43 -6.57 -18.54 13.75
CA GLU A 43 -5.12 -18.51 13.85
C GLU A 43 -4.52 -17.24 13.21
N PRO A 44 -3.32 -16.82 13.65
CA PRO A 44 -2.56 -15.78 12.97
C PRO A 44 -2.30 -16.15 11.50
N VAL A 45 -2.44 -15.17 10.61
CA VAL A 45 -2.12 -15.31 9.20
C VAL A 45 -0.96 -14.42 8.81
N GLU A 46 -0.09 -14.94 7.95
CA GLU A 46 0.89 -14.12 7.25
C GLU A 46 0.21 -13.44 6.06
N GLY A 47 0.32 -12.10 6.00
CA GLY A 47 -0.37 -11.28 5.01
C GLY A 47 0.60 -10.67 4.00
N ILE A 48 0.21 -10.66 2.72
CA ILE A 48 0.89 -9.93 1.65
C ILE A 48 -0.04 -8.86 1.07
N PHE A 49 0.42 -7.61 1.04
CA PHE A 49 -0.29 -6.51 0.42
C PHE A 49 0.22 -6.30 -1.00
N ILE A 50 -0.69 -6.25 -1.97
CA ILE A 50 -0.39 -6.10 -3.39
C ILE A 50 -1.04 -4.83 -3.90
N TYR A 51 -0.24 -3.94 -4.47
CA TYR A 51 -0.69 -2.77 -5.21
C TYR A 51 0.03 -2.74 -6.56
N PRO A 52 -0.68 -2.93 -7.69
CA PRO A 52 -0.08 -2.80 -9.01
C PRO A 52 0.22 -1.32 -9.27
N LEU A 53 1.45 -1.02 -9.64
CA LEU A 53 1.88 0.34 -9.96
C LEU A 53 1.90 0.51 -11.48
N GLU A 54 1.18 1.49 -11.99
CA GLU A 54 1.21 1.88 -13.40
C GLU A 54 2.44 2.73 -13.72
N GLU A 55 2.84 2.82 -14.99
CA GLU A 55 4.05 3.55 -15.42
C GLU A 55 4.06 5.05 -15.02
N SER A 56 2.88 5.67 -14.94
CA SER A 56 2.70 7.07 -14.57
C SER A 56 2.46 7.30 -13.08
N GLU A 57 2.49 6.23 -12.27
CA GLU A 57 2.23 6.29 -10.83
C GLU A 57 3.50 6.11 -10.01
N VAL A 58 3.50 6.72 -8.82
CA VAL A 58 4.55 6.50 -7.83
C VAL A 58 3.92 6.33 -6.45
N VAL A 59 4.41 5.36 -5.68
CA VAL A 59 4.04 5.25 -4.27
C VAL A 59 4.88 6.23 -3.47
N ALA A 60 4.27 7.29 -2.92
CA ALA A 60 4.98 8.27 -2.10
C ALA A 60 5.14 7.83 -0.63
N GLY A 61 4.34 6.87 -0.17
CA GLY A 61 4.39 6.35 1.20
C GLY A 61 3.44 5.17 1.41
N PHE A 62 3.77 4.33 2.39
CA PHE A 62 2.98 3.17 2.81
C PHE A 62 3.27 2.90 4.27
N GLU A 63 2.21 2.54 4.97
CA GLU A 63 2.26 2.16 6.36
C GLU A 63 1.30 1.00 6.58
N ALA A 64 1.78 -0.03 7.27
CA ALA A 64 0.98 -1.15 7.72
C ALA A 64 0.95 -1.16 9.24
N ALA A 65 -0.23 -1.28 9.83
CA ALA A 65 -0.42 -1.32 11.28
C ALA A 65 -1.23 -2.55 11.70
N VAL A 66 -0.78 -3.25 12.74
CA VAL A 66 -1.48 -4.38 13.36
C VAL A 66 -1.38 -4.24 14.88
N GLY A 67 -2.51 -3.96 15.53
CA GLY A 67 -2.54 -3.64 16.96
C GLY A 67 -1.68 -2.40 17.27
N SER A 68 -0.70 -2.54 18.17
CA SER A 68 0.26 -1.49 18.50
C SER A 68 1.48 -1.43 17.57
N ARG A 69 1.66 -2.42 16.69
CA ARG A 69 2.82 -2.50 15.79
C ARG A 69 2.53 -1.72 14.52
N ARG A 70 3.49 -0.89 14.11
CA ARG A 70 3.45 -0.14 12.84
C ARG A 70 4.74 -0.41 12.08
N VAL A 71 4.63 -0.63 10.79
CA VAL A 71 5.75 -0.79 9.87
C VAL A 71 5.55 0.21 8.74
N THR A 72 6.59 0.99 8.46
CA THR A 72 6.64 1.89 7.32
C THR A 72 7.86 1.55 6.49
N PHE A 73 7.80 1.85 5.19
CA PHE A 73 8.95 1.75 4.32
C PHE A 73 9.42 3.15 3.96
N GLN A 74 10.74 3.36 3.96
CA GLN A 74 11.33 4.58 3.44
C GLN A 74 11.76 4.32 2.01
N LEU A 75 11.12 5.00 1.06
CA LEU A 75 11.69 5.13 -0.27
C LEU A 75 12.95 5.99 -0.16
N GLN A 76 14.09 5.35 -0.31
CA GLN A 76 15.32 6.06 -0.57
C GLN A 76 15.31 6.49 -2.04
N ASN A 77 15.28 7.81 -2.25
CA ASN A 77 15.36 8.37 -3.58
C ASN A 77 16.69 7.94 -4.21
N ARG A 78 16.67 7.43 -5.45
CA ARG A 78 17.93 7.23 -6.17
C ARG A 78 18.56 8.61 -6.37
N HIS A 79 19.84 8.75 -6.03
CA HIS A 79 20.60 9.98 -6.29
C HIS A 79 20.35 10.43 -7.73
N ARG A 80 20.13 11.73 -7.95
CA ARG A 80 19.96 12.31 -9.29
C ARG A 80 21.07 11.77 -10.18
N VAL A 81 20.70 11.02 -11.22
CA VAL A 81 21.63 10.74 -12.32
C VAL A 81 21.99 12.10 -12.88
N GLN A 82 23.26 12.46 -12.78
CA GLN A 82 23.79 13.70 -13.33
C GLN A 82 23.37 13.74 -14.80
N GLU A 83 22.63 14.78 -15.21
CA GLU A 83 22.26 14.95 -16.61
C GLU A 83 23.54 14.88 -17.45
N CYS A 84 23.64 13.89 -18.33
CA CYS A 84 24.70 13.87 -19.32
C CYS A 84 24.46 15.04 -20.27
N CYS A 85 25.41 15.98 -20.25
CA CYS A 85 25.55 17.03 -21.26
C CYS A 85 25.81 16.46 -22.65
#